data_AF-A0A1B8CNB2-F1
#
_entry.id   AF-A0A1B8CNB2-F1
#
_cell.length_a   1.000
_cell.length_b   1.000
_cell.length_c   1.000
_cell.angle_alpha   90.00
_cell.angle_beta   90.00
_cell.angle_gamma   90.00
#
_symmetry.space_group_name_H-M   'P 1'
#
loop_
_entity.id
_entity.type
_entity.pdbx_description
1 polymer ?
#
loop_
_entity_poly.entity_id
_entity_poly.type
_entity_poly.pdbx_seq_one_letter_code
_entity_poly.pdbx_strand_id
1 'polypeptide(L)'
;MATTETSGGVMDVVLEFTGGLESLTSSKRIHRVAIPSTLEGRPTDVAGLVRWVAKEMMAGDGGEMFIQGEGVRPGILVLINDADWELEGGESYLVQPGDNILFVSTLHGG
;
A
#
# COMPACT_ATOMS: atom_id res chain seq x y z
N MET A 1 0.47 -29.11 -20.37
CA MET A 1 0.83 -27.73 -19.97
C MET A 1 -0.09 -27.38 -18.82
N ALA A 2 0.43 -27.40 -17.59
CA ALA A 2 -0.36 -27.10 -16.40
C ALA A 2 -0.45 -25.58 -16.26
N THR A 3 -1.63 -25.03 -16.51
CA THR A 3 -1.96 -23.66 -16.13
C THR A 3 -2.09 -23.66 -14.61
N THR A 4 -1.08 -23.13 -13.91
CA THR A 4 -1.21 -22.82 -12.50
C THR A 4 -2.19 -21.66 -12.38
N GLU A 5 -3.46 -21.98 -12.11
CA GLU A 5 -4.40 -21.06 -11.48
C GLU A 5 -3.82 -20.70 -10.11
N THR A 6 -3.17 -19.55 -10.02
CA THR A 6 -3.00 -18.88 -8.74
C THR A 6 -4.40 -18.50 -8.28
N SER A 7 -5.06 -19.38 -7.54
CA SER A 7 -6.25 -19.04 -6.76
C SER A 7 -5.79 -18.17 -5.59
N GLY A 8 -5.31 -16.97 -5.91
CA GLY A 8 -5.05 -15.91 -4.96
C GLY A 8 -6.37 -15.21 -4.75
N GLY A 9 -6.96 -15.40 -3.57
CA GLY A 9 -8.14 -14.62 -3.18
C GLY A 9 -7.85 -13.12 -3.26
N VAL A 10 -8.91 -12.32 -3.24
CA VAL A 10 -8.78 -10.88 -2.99
C VAL A 10 -9.36 -10.56 -1.63
N MET A 11 -8.88 -9.49 -1.01
CA MET A 11 -9.42 -8.94 0.23
C MET A 11 -9.73 -7.46 0.07
N ASP A 12 -10.84 -7.03 0.65
CA ASP A 12 -11.24 -5.62 0.65
C ASP A 12 -10.47 -4.87 1.75
N VAL A 13 -9.88 -3.73 1.39
CA VAL A 13 -9.18 -2.83 2.32
C VAL A 13 -9.52 -1.37 2.02
N VAL A 14 -9.22 -0.50 2.98
CA VAL A 14 -9.24 0.95 2.80
C VAL A 14 -7.81 1.47 2.74
N LEU A 15 -7.47 2.14 1.65
CA LEU A 15 -6.19 2.83 1.49
C LEU A 15 -6.43 4.33 1.50
N GLU A 16 -5.74 5.05 2.38
CA GLU A 16 -5.81 6.50 2.48
C GLU A 16 -4.48 7.15 2.11
N PHE A 17 -4.54 8.24 1.34
CA PHE A 17 -3.36 9.00 0.91
C PHE A 17 -3.52 10.47 1.29
N THR A 18 -2.53 11.02 1.98
CA THR A 18 -2.52 12.42 2.42
C THR A 18 -1.12 13.03 2.29
N GLY A 19 -1.01 14.35 2.50
CA GLY A 19 0.26 15.07 2.40
C GLY A 19 0.72 15.25 0.95
N GLY A 20 -0.22 15.32 0.01
CA GLY A 20 0.04 15.48 -1.43
C GLY A 20 0.04 14.16 -2.21
N LEU A 21 0.08 13.01 -1.54
CA LEU A 21 0.02 11.69 -2.20
C LEU A 21 -1.33 11.43 -2.88
N GLU A 22 -2.42 12.07 -2.42
CA GLU A 22 -3.73 11.99 -3.05
C GLU A 22 -3.72 12.46 -4.50
N SER A 23 -2.82 13.40 -4.86
CA SER A 23 -2.67 13.88 -6.23
C SER A 23 -2.21 12.78 -7.20
N LEU A 24 -1.48 11.78 -6.69
CA LEU A 24 -0.97 10.64 -7.45
C LEU A 24 -2.00 9.53 -7.61
N THR A 25 -3.09 9.56 -6.85
CA THR A 25 -4.14 8.53 -6.82
C THR A 25 -5.49 9.11 -7.27
N SER A 26 -5.49 9.77 -8.43
CA SER A 26 -6.68 10.41 -9.02
C SER A 26 -7.30 11.52 -8.16
N SER A 27 -6.49 12.24 -7.38
CA SER A 27 -6.93 13.32 -6.48
C SER A 27 -7.98 12.88 -5.45
N LYS A 28 -7.98 11.59 -5.08
CA LYS A 28 -8.90 11.04 -4.09
C LYS A 28 -8.12 10.57 -2.87
N ARG A 29 -8.53 11.05 -1.70
CA ARG A 29 -7.91 10.65 -0.43
C ARG A 29 -8.19 9.20 -0.06
N ILE A 30 -9.43 8.73 -0.17
CA ILE A 30 -9.87 7.43 0.36
C ILE A 30 -10.21 6.48 -0.80
N HIS A 31 -9.53 5.34 -0.84
CA HIS A 31 -9.75 4.28 -1.82
C HIS A 31 -10.23 3.01 -1.12
N ARG A 32 -11.40 2.51 -1.50
CA ARG A 32 -11.86 1.17 -1.10
C ARG A 32 -11.54 0.24 -2.26
N VAL A 33 -10.64 -0.70 -2.04
CA VAL A 33 -10.07 -1.53 -3.11
C VAL A 33 -9.99 -2.99 -2.67
N ALA A 34 -10.13 -3.88 -3.65
CA ALA A 34 -9.84 -5.30 -3.47
C ALA A 34 -8.39 -5.55 -3.89
N ILE A 35 -7.54 -5.96 -2.95
CA ILE A 35 -6.15 -6.30 -3.20
C ILE A 35 -5.96 -7.82 -3.23
N PRO A 36 -4.98 -8.36 -3.98
CA PRO A 36 -4.63 -9.78 -3.88
C PRO A 36 -4.28 -10.16 -2.44
N SER A 37 -4.83 -11.26 -1.94
CA SER A 37 -4.49 -11.81 -0.62
C SER A 37 -3.10 -12.45 -0.59
N THR A 38 -2.55 -12.72 -1.77
CA THR A 38 -1.21 -13.24 -1.98
C THR A 38 -0.52 -12.38 -3.03
N LEU A 39 0.62 -11.80 -2.66
CA LEU A 39 1.53 -11.10 -3.57
C LEU A 39 2.86 -11.85 -3.60
N GLU A 40 3.46 -11.97 -4.78
CA GLU A 40 4.78 -12.62 -4.94
C GLU A 40 4.84 -14.05 -4.36
N GLY A 41 3.72 -14.77 -4.39
CA GLY A 41 3.61 -16.15 -3.88
C GLY A 41 3.55 -16.28 -2.35
N ARG A 42 3.41 -15.17 -1.61
CA ARG A 42 3.30 -15.14 -0.14
C ARG A 42 2.08 -14.32 0.30
N PRO A 43 1.55 -14.53 1.52
CA PRO A 43 0.50 -13.67 2.07
C PRO A 43 0.89 -12.20 1.98
N THR A 44 -0.07 -11.34 1.64
CA THR A 44 0.19 -9.91 1.45
C THR A 44 0.57 -9.26 2.77
N ASP A 45 1.84 -8.87 2.88
CA ASP A 45 2.37 -8.00 3.92
C ASP A 45 2.35 -6.53 3.48
N VAL A 46 2.65 -5.62 4.40
CA VAL A 46 2.69 -4.17 4.10
C VAL A 46 3.75 -3.87 3.04
N ALA A 47 4.89 -4.54 3.05
CA ALA A 47 5.93 -4.35 2.02
C ALA A 47 5.41 -4.69 0.61
N GLY A 48 4.74 -5.84 0.46
CA GLY A 48 4.09 -6.26 -0.77
C GLY A 48 2.97 -5.32 -1.18
N LEU A 49 2.15 -4.87 -0.23
CA LEU A 49 1.11 -3.88 -0.49
C LEU A 49 1.70 -2.56 -1.01
N VAL A 50 2.77 -2.07 -0.41
CA VAL A 50 3.44 -0.82 -0.82
C VAL A 50 3.94 -0.92 -2.27
N ARG A 51 4.58 -2.04 -2.63
CA ARG A 51 5.00 -2.30 -4.02
C ARG A 51 3.80 -2.38 -4.97
N TRP A 52 2.72 -3.03 -4.54
CA TRP A 52 1.49 -3.12 -5.32
C TRP A 52 0.85 -1.75 -5.55
N VAL A 53 0.74 -0.92 -4.51
CA VAL A 53 0.22 0.45 -4.60
C VAL A 53 1.06 1.30 -5.56
N ALA A 54 2.39 1.25 -5.44
CA ALA A 54 3.30 1.97 -6.33
C ALA A 54 3.10 1.60 -7.80
N LYS A 55 2.82 0.33 -8.08
CA LYS A 55 2.68 -0.20 -9.43
C LYS A 55 1.28 -0.01 -10.03
N GLU A 56 0.25 -0.20 -9.23
CA GLU A 56 -1.15 -0.33 -9.71
C GLU A 56 -1.98 0.93 -9.46
N MET A 57 -1.62 1.77 -8.48
CA MET A 57 -2.43 2.92 -8.08
C MET A 57 -1.79 4.28 -8.38
N MET A 58 -0.45 4.37 -8.42
CA MET A 58 0.25 5.63 -8.63
C MET A 58 0.33 5.98 -10.12
N ALA A 59 -0.01 7.22 -10.46
CA ALA A 59 0.04 7.71 -11.84
C ALA A 59 1.46 8.10 -12.28
N GLY A 60 1.85 7.73 -13.51
CA GLY A 60 3.14 8.11 -14.12
C GLY A 60 4.33 7.69 -13.26
N ASP A 61 5.28 8.61 -13.07
CA ASP A 61 6.46 8.40 -12.21
C ASP A 61 6.14 8.51 -10.70
N GLY A 62 4.85 8.64 -10.33
CA GLY A 62 4.42 8.76 -8.93
C GLY A 62 4.79 7.56 -8.05
N GLY A 63 4.98 6.37 -8.66
CA GLY A 63 5.51 5.20 -7.95
C GLY A 63 6.88 5.47 -7.33
N GLU A 64 7.79 6.13 -8.05
CA GLU A 64 9.13 6.48 -7.54
C GLU A 64 9.10 7.53 -6.42
N MET A 65 8.01 8.31 -6.33
CA MET A 65 7.78 9.25 -5.22
C MET A 65 7.26 8.54 -3.96
N PHE A 66 6.69 7.34 -4.12
CA PHE A 66 6.07 6.55 -3.05
C PHE A 66 7.02 5.48 -2.47
N ILE A 67 7.85 4.86 -3.30
CA ILE A 67 8.80 3.82 -2.89
C ILE A 67 10.26 4.23 -3.10
N GLN A 68 11.15 3.72 -2.26
CA GLN A 68 12.60 3.81 -2.46
C GLN A 68 13.23 2.44 -2.20
N GLY A 69 13.87 1.87 -3.23
CA GLY A 69 14.35 0.49 -3.16
C GLY A 69 13.18 -0.49 -3.07
N GLU A 70 13.13 -1.29 -2.01
CA GLU A 70 12.07 -2.30 -1.80
C GLU A 70 10.99 -1.86 -0.79
N GLY A 71 11.13 -0.68 -0.19
CA GLY A 71 10.29 -0.20 0.91
C GLY A 71 9.67 1.18 0.66
N VAL A 72 8.96 1.66 1.68
CA VAL A 72 8.33 2.99 1.70
C VAL A 72 9.41 4.08 1.64
N ARG A 73 9.20 5.10 0.81
CA ARG A 73 10.16 6.21 0.72
C ARG A 73 10.27 6.96 2.06
N PRO A 74 11.48 7.26 2.55
CA PRO A 74 11.66 8.07 3.76
C PRO A 74 10.86 9.37 3.69
N GLY A 75 10.21 9.73 4.80
CA GLY A 75 9.30 10.87 4.86
C GLY A 75 7.88 10.57 4.40
N ILE A 76 7.52 9.29 4.25
CA ILE A 76 6.13 8.81 4.26
C ILE A 76 5.92 8.00 5.54
N LEU A 77 4.90 8.36 6.31
CA LEU A 77 4.45 7.62 7.49
C LEU A 77 3.34 6.66 7.08
N VAL A 78 3.30 5.48 7.71
CA VAL A 78 2.26 4.47 7.52
C VAL A 78 1.56 4.25 8.85
N LEU A 79 0.23 4.31 8.83
CA LEU A 79 -0.63 3.95 9.95
C LEU A 79 -1.51 2.77 9.54
N ILE A 80 -1.65 1.79 10.44
CA ILE A 80 -2.54 0.64 10.28
C ILE A 80 -3.63 0.79 11.33
N ASN A 81 -4.88 0.95 10.91
CA ASN A 81 -6.03 1.16 11.79
C ASN A 81 -5.80 2.27 12.84
N ASP A 82 -5.27 3.41 12.39
CA ASP A 82 -4.88 4.57 13.22
C ASP A 82 -3.73 4.33 14.22
N ALA A 83 -3.08 3.16 14.18
CA ALA A 83 -1.89 2.83 14.98
C ALA A 83 -0.60 2.97 14.16
N ASP A 84 0.50 3.31 14.84
CA ASP A 84 1.83 3.36 14.25
C ASP A 84 2.24 1.96 13.76
N TRP A 85 2.53 1.83 12.45
CA TRP A 85 2.87 0.55 11.86
C TRP A 85 4.06 -0.12 12.53
N GLU A 86 5.01 0.63 13.09
CA GLU A 86 6.20 0.07 13.74
C GLU A 86 5.82 -0.81 14.95
N LEU A 87 4.70 -0.51 15.59
CA LEU A 87 4.16 -1.29 16.72
C LEU A 87 3.37 -2.52 16.26
N GLU A 88 2.83 -2.51 15.05
CA GLU A 88 2.03 -3.59 14.46
C GLU A 88 2.87 -4.61 13.67
N GLY A 89 4.19 -4.37 13.52
CA GLY A 89 5.11 -5.25 12.77
C GLY A 89 5.65 -4.64 11.48
N GLY A 90 5.31 -3.38 11.21
CA GLY A 90 5.84 -2.56 10.12
C GLY A 90 5.64 -3.21 8.77
N GLU A 91 6.73 -3.31 8.02
CA GLU A 91 6.76 -3.94 6.69
C GLU A 91 6.27 -5.40 6.67
N SER A 92 6.41 -6.12 7.78
CA SER A 92 6.06 -7.55 7.90
C SER A 92 4.64 -7.79 8.40
N TYR A 93 3.87 -6.75 8.73
CA TYR A 93 2.48 -6.91 9.13
C TYR A 93 1.69 -7.54 7.97
N LEU A 94 0.94 -8.61 8.26
CA LEU A 94 0.08 -9.27 7.29
C LEU A 94 -1.24 -8.51 7.18
N VAL A 95 -1.51 -7.96 6.01
CA VAL A 95 -2.73 -7.19 5.76
C VAL A 95 -3.95 -8.07 5.95
N GLN A 96 -4.94 -7.56 6.68
CA GLN A 96 -6.19 -8.25 6.96
C GLN A 96 -7.35 -7.64 6.15
N PRO A 97 -8.38 -8.44 5.82
CA PRO A 97 -9.61 -7.92 5.25
C PRO A 97 -10.23 -6.88 6.18
N GLY A 98 -10.55 -5.70 5.63
CA GLY A 98 -11.17 -4.59 6.35
C GLY A 98 -10.18 -3.59 6.95
N ASP A 99 -8.87 -3.82 6.87
CA ASP A 99 -7.87 -2.88 7.38
C ASP A 99 -7.98 -1.51 6.71
N ASN A 100 -7.73 -0.47 7.52
CA ASN A 100 -7.47 0.87 7.04
C ASN A 100 -5.96 1.15 7.09
N ILE A 101 -5.36 1.47 5.95
CA ILE A 101 -3.93 1.72 5.83
C ILE A 101 -3.77 3.13 5.27
N LEU A 102 -3.22 4.02 6.10
CA LEU A 102 -3.04 5.44 5.78
C LEU A 102 -1.58 5.75 5.51
N PHE A 103 -1.31 6.33 4.34
CA PHE A 103 -0.03 6.87 3.94
C PHE A 103 -0.02 8.39 4.03
N VAL A 104 0.93 8.95 4.78
CA VAL A 104 1.07 10.40 4.98
C VAL A 104 2.44 10.84 4.52
N SER A 105 2.54 11.63 3.45
CA SER A 105 3.83 12.26 3.13
C SER A 105 4.07 13.47 4.02
N THR A 106 5.21 13.47 4.71
CA THR A 106 5.68 14.60 5.54
C THR A 106 6.67 15.50 4.79
N LEU A 107 7.02 15.15 3.54
CA LEU A 107 8.02 15.88 2.74
C LEU A 107 7.42 16.98 1.85
N HIS A 108 6.15 16.88 1.47
CA HIS A 108 5.54 17.78 0.48
C HIS A 108 4.66 18.87 1.10
N GLY A 109 4.91 19.23 2.37
CA GLY A 109 4.24 20.33 3.05
C GLY A 109 4.93 21.67 2.80
N GLY A 110 4.71 22.25 1.63
CA GLY A 110 5.16 23.60 1.25
C GLY A 110 4.37 24.15 0.07
#